data_AF-A0A967YG55-F1
#
_entry.id   AF-A0A967YG55-F1
#
_cell.length_a   1.000
_cell.length_b   1.000
_cell.length_c   1.000
_cell.angle_alpha   90.00
_cell.angle_beta   90.00
_cell.angle_gamma   90.00
#
_symmetry.space_group_name_H-M   'P 1'
#
loop_
_entity.id
_entity.type
_entity.pdbx_description
1 polymer ?
#
loop_
_entity_poly.entity_id
_entity_poly.type
_entity_poly.pdbx_seq_one_letter_code
_entity_poly.pdbx_strand_id
1 'polypeptide(L)'
;FRQPAPPFITSTLQQEASRKIGFSVKQTMVVAQQLYEGITHGKDHTGLITYMRTDSFNLSNEFLKVVPKVVKKMYGEEYVLPKPRFFT
;
A
#
# COMPACT_ATOMS: atom_id res chain seq x y z
N PHE A 1 -3.24 -22.04 -8.55
CA PHE A 1 -3.68 -21.06 -7.54
C PHE A 1 -2.81 -19.81 -7.65
N ARG A 2 -3.41 -18.64 -7.88
CA ARG A 2 -2.65 -17.39 -8.00
C ARG A 2 -2.45 -16.81 -6.60
N GLN A 3 -1.22 -16.79 -6.11
CA GLN A 3 -0.92 -16.15 -4.83
C GLN A 3 -1.11 -14.63 -4.96
N PRO A 4 -1.60 -13.95 -3.91
CA PRO A 4 -1.68 -12.50 -3.92
C PRO A 4 -0.26 -11.90 -3.94
N ALA A 5 -0.12 -10.78 -4.65
CA ALA A 5 1.12 -10.04 -4.77
C ALA A 5 1.62 -9.54 -3.40
N PRO A 6 2.93 -9.34 -3.23
CA PRO A 6 3.48 -8.70 -2.04
C PRO A 6 3.03 -7.24 -1.93
N PRO A 7 3.22 -6.60 -0.75
CA PRO A 7 3.09 -5.16 -0.59
C PRO A 7 3.98 -4.40 -1.60
N PHE A 8 3.66 -3.13 -1.82
CA PHE A 8 4.45 -2.28 -2.69
C PHE A 8 5.81 -1.95 -2.09
N ILE A 9 6.84 -2.09 -2.92
CA ILE A 9 8.14 -1.42 -2.77
C ILE A 9 8.27 -0.40 -3.90
N THR A 10 9.33 0.41 -3.89
CA THR A 10 9.54 1.47 -4.89
C THR A 10 9.41 0.94 -6.33
N SER A 11 10.07 -0.18 -6.62
CA SER A 11 10.11 -0.74 -7.98
C SER A 11 8.77 -1.32 -8.42
N THR A 12 8.05 -2.02 -7.55
CA THR A 12 6.74 -2.61 -7.89
C THR A 12 5.65 -1.55 -7.97
N LEU A 13 5.72 -0.49 -7.17
CA LEU A 13 4.82 0.66 -7.27
C LEU A 13 4.97 1.35 -8.63
N GLN A 14 6.20 1.64 -9.04
CA GLN A 14 6.50 2.28 -10.33
C GLN A 14 6.05 1.41 -11.52
N GLN A 15 6.32 0.10 -11.46
CA GLN A 15 5.90 -0.85 -12.50
C GLN A 15 4.37 -0.92 -12.61
N GLU A 16 3.67 -1.03 -11.49
CA GLU A 16 2.20 -1.11 -11.50
C GLU A 16 1.55 0.21 -11.90
N ALA A 17 2.10 1.36 -11.50
CA ALA A 17 1.60 2.67 -11.90
C ALA A 17 1.75 2.90 -13.41
N SER A 18 2.90 2.53 -13.98
CA SER A 18 3.11 2.55 -15.44
C SER A 18 2.12 1.62 -16.15
N ARG A 19 1.99 0.37 -15.69
CA ARG A 19 1.14 -0.64 -16.34
C ARG A 19 -0.35 -0.32 -16.26
N LYS A 20 -0.84 0.15 -15.10
CA LYS A 20 -2.28 0.30 -14.85
C LYS A 20 -2.83 1.66 -15.20
N ILE A 21 -2.06 2.72 -15.00
CA ILE A 21 -2.54 4.11 -15.16
C ILE A 21 -1.62 4.96 -16.04
N GLY A 22 -0.61 4.37 -16.70
CA GLY A 22 0.24 5.03 -17.69
C GLY A 22 1.20 6.07 -17.10
N PHE A 23 1.43 6.08 -15.79
CA PHE A 23 2.31 7.06 -15.17
C PHE A 23 3.78 6.74 -15.44
N SER A 24 4.54 7.76 -15.82
CA SER A 24 5.99 7.68 -15.78
C SER A 24 6.50 7.50 -14.34
N VAL A 25 7.74 7.02 -14.20
CA VAL A 25 8.42 6.93 -12.89
C VAL A 25 8.41 8.28 -12.17
N LYS A 26 8.71 9.37 -12.90
CA LYS A 26 8.73 10.73 -12.34
C LYS A 26 7.35 11.14 -11.79
N GLN A 27 6.29 10.95 -12.56
CA GLN A 27 4.92 11.27 -12.11
C GLN A 27 4.52 10.46 -10.88
N THR A 28 4.81 9.15 -10.89
CA THR A 28 4.53 8.26 -9.76
C THR A 28 5.19 8.75 -8.49
N MET A 29 6.47 9.12 -8.56
CA MET A 29 7.22 9.56 -7.37
C MET A 29 6.80 10.95 -6.88
N VAL A 30 6.40 11.86 -7.76
CA VAL A 30 5.88 13.19 -7.36
C VAL A 30 4.56 13.03 -6.59
N VAL A 31 3.62 12.23 -7.12
CA VAL A 31 2.34 11.98 -6.44
C VAL A 31 2.55 11.24 -5.12
N ALA A 32 3.41 10.22 -5.10
CA ALA A 32 3.70 9.49 -3.88
C ALA A 32 4.36 10.37 -2.79
N GLN A 33 5.24 11.32 -3.17
CA GLN A 33 5.80 12.29 -2.23
C GLN A 33 4.69 13.13 -1.58
N GLN A 34 3.75 13.65 -2.38
CA GLN A 34 2.63 14.45 -1.87
C GLN A 34 1.73 13.62 -0.93
N LEU A 35 1.47 12.36 -1.26
CA LEU A 35 0.69 11.47 -0.40
C LEU A 35 1.40 11.16 0.91
N TYR A 36 2.74 11.08 0.91
CA TYR A 36 3.54 10.86 2.12
C TYR A 36 3.59 12.11 3.01
N GLU A 37 3.90 13.27 2.43
CA GLU A 37 3.97 14.54 3.16
C GLU A 37 2.61 14.96 3.70
N GLY A 38 1.57 14.67 2.93
CA GLY A 38 0.18 14.88 3.29
C GLY A 38 -0.57 15.66 2.24
N ILE A 39 -1.85 15.34 2.13
CA ILE A 39 -2.79 16.12 1.32
C ILE A 39 -3.75 16.85 2.25
N THR A 40 -4.09 18.08 1.88
CA THR A 40 -5.07 18.86 2.63
C THR A 40 -6.46 18.48 2.19
N HIS A 41 -7.28 18.02 3.13
CA HIS A 41 -8.70 17.75 2.91
C HIS A 41 -9.54 18.46 3.98
N GLY A 42 -10.24 19.52 3.59
CA GLY A 42 -10.95 20.38 4.54
C GLY A 42 -9.96 21.14 5.44
N LYS A 43 -10.02 20.89 6.75
CA LYS A 43 -9.11 21.49 7.74
C LYS A 43 -7.94 20.56 8.12
N ASP A 44 -7.96 19.32 7.66
CA ASP A 44 -7.00 18.30 8.06
C ASP A 44 -5.90 18.17 7.00
N HIS A 45 -4.65 18.09 7.47
CA HIS A 45 -3.48 17.78 6.64
C HIS A 45 -2.91 16.45 7.13
N THR A 46 -2.95 15.42 6.27
CA THR A 46 -2.64 14.06 6.72
C THR A 46 -1.89 13.28 5.65
N GLY A 47 -0.79 12.63 6.07
CA GLY A 47 -0.06 11.65 5.28
C GLY A 47 -0.88 10.39 5.08
N LEU A 48 -1.04 9.96 3.84
CA LEU A 48 -1.91 8.85 3.45
C LEU A 48 -1.16 7.54 3.17
N ILE A 49 0.15 7.62 2.95
CA ILE A 49 1.00 6.45 2.69
C ILE A 49 2.27 6.50 3.54
N THR A 50 2.92 5.35 3.71
CA THR A 50 4.28 5.28 4.26
C THR A 50 5.31 5.83 3.27
N TYR A 51 6.55 6.03 3.75
CA TYR A 51 7.62 6.51 2.89
C TYR A 51 7.80 5.62 1.65
N MET A 52 7.70 6.23 0.47
CA MET A 52 7.56 5.54 -0.82
C MET A 52 8.88 5.07 -1.42
N ARG A 53 10.03 5.56 -0.93
CA ARG A 53 11.36 5.09 -1.33
C ARG A 53 11.83 4.01 -0.35
N THR A 54 11.34 2.80 -0.57
CA THR A 54 11.65 1.60 0.20
C THR A 54 11.92 0.41 -0.72
N ASP A 55 12.82 -0.48 -0.31
CA ASP A 55 13.05 -1.81 -0.86
C ASP A 55 12.47 -2.92 0.03
N SER A 56 11.88 -2.56 1.17
CA SER A 56 11.34 -3.49 2.15
C SER A 56 9.85 -3.76 1.97
N PHE A 57 9.47 -5.04 1.99
CA PHE A 57 8.09 -5.50 2.05
C PHE A 57 7.51 -5.51 3.48
N ASN A 58 8.26 -5.04 4.47
CA ASN A 58 7.89 -5.19 5.88
C ASN A 58 6.61 -4.39 6.21
N LEU A 59 5.73 -5.01 6.99
CA LEU A 59 4.50 -4.42 7.49
C LEU A 59 4.56 -4.36 9.01
N SER A 60 4.13 -3.23 9.60
CA SER A 60 4.14 -3.09 11.05
C SER A 60 3.19 -4.09 11.71
N ASN A 61 3.56 -4.55 12.91
CA ASN A 61 2.70 -5.43 13.70
C ASN A 61 1.34 -4.80 14.02
N GLU A 62 1.26 -3.47 14.08
CA GLU A 62 0.00 -2.74 14.25
C GLU A 62 -0.89 -2.87 13.01
N PHE A 63 -0.34 -2.64 11.82
CA PHE A 63 -1.06 -2.79 10.56
C PHE A 63 -1.60 -4.22 10.40
N LEU A 64 -0.78 -5.23 10.69
CA LEU A 64 -1.15 -6.64 10.61
C LEU A 64 -2.29 -7.04 11.56
N LYS A 65 -2.48 -6.33 12.68
CA LYS A 65 -3.61 -6.54 13.61
C LYS A 65 -4.91 -5.92 13.12
N VAL A 66 -4.84 -4.85 12.32
CA VAL A 66 -6.01 -4.09 11.87
C VAL A 66 -6.57 -4.63 10.55
N VAL A 67 -5.71 -5.00 9.60
CA VAL A 67 -6.11 -5.43 8.24
C VAL A 67 -7.15 -6.55 8.22
N PRO A 68 -7.05 -7.64 9.02
CA PRO A 68 -8.06 -8.70 9.00
C PRO A 68 -9.48 -8.20 9.29
N LYS A 69 -9.62 -7.22 10.19
CA LYS A 69 -10.92 -6.61 10.54
C LYS A 69 -11.49 -5.80 9.36
N VAL A 70 -10.63 -5.08 8.65
CA VAL A 70 -11.01 -4.29 7.47
C VAL A 70 -11.42 -5.21 6.32
N VAL A 71 -10.64 -6.25 6.04
CA VAL A 71 -10.94 -7.24 5.00
C VAL A 71 -12.25 -7.96 5.29
N LYS A 72 -12.45 -8.44 6.53
CA LYS A 72 -13.70 -9.06 6.99
C LYS A 72 -14.91 -8.15 6.73
N LYS A 73 -14.79 -6.87 7.11
CA LYS A 73 -15.87 -5.90 6.98
C LYS A 73 -16.23 -5.60 5.51
N MET A 74 -15.22 -5.53 4.63
CA MET A 74 -15.45 -5.14 3.22
C MET A 74 -15.79 -6.33 2.31
N TYR A 75 -15.24 -7.50 2.59
CA TYR A 75 -15.26 -8.64 1.65
C TYR A 75 -15.84 -9.93 2.24
N GLY A 76 -16.00 -10.06 3.56
CA GLY A 76 -16.47 -11.28 4.21
C GLY A 76 -15.35 -12.09 4.90
N GLU A 77 -15.75 -13.05 5.73
CA GLU A 77 -14.83 -13.86 6.54
C GLU A 77 -13.95 -14.77 5.68
N GLU A 78 -14.47 -15.25 4.55
CA GLU A 78 -13.82 -16.17 3.63
C GLU A 78 -12.60 -15.57 2.92
N TYR A 79 -12.47 -14.23 2.92
CA TYR A 79 -11.32 -13.51 2.36
C TYR A 79 -10.26 -13.17 3.41
N VAL A 80 -10.51 -13.45 4.69
CA VAL A 80 -9.58 -13.17 5.78
C VAL A 80 -8.48 -14.23 5.81
N LEU A 81 -7.22 -13.79 5.79
CA LEU A 81 -6.10 -14.71 5.94
C LEU A 81 -6.04 -15.25 7.38
N PRO A 82 -5.88 -16.57 7.57
CA PRO A 82 -5.83 -17.17 8.91
C PRO A 82 -4.55 -16.77 9.68
N LYS A 83 -3.49 -16.41 8.96
CA LYS A 83 -2.23 -15.91 9.53
C LYS A 83 -1.67 -14.78 8.65
N PRO A 84 -1.01 -13.76 9.25
CA PRO A 84 -0.27 -12.76 8.49
C PRO A 84 0.76 -13.40 7.56
N ARG A 85 0.94 -12.80 6.38
CA ARG A 85 2.01 -13.17 5.45
C ARG A 85 3.17 -12.20 5.58
N PHE A 86 4.37 -12.73 5.70
CA PHE A 86 5.61 -11.97 5.66
C PHE A 86 6.31 -12.24 4.34
N PHE A 87 6.98 -11.22 3.82
CA PHE A 87 7.73 -11.27 2.57
C PHE A 87 9.15 -10.80 2.86
N THR A 88 10.11 -11.35 2.12
CA THR A 88 11.53 -11.08 2.25
C THR A 88 12.08 -10.65 0.90
#